data_AF-A0A556PTQ5-F1
#
_entry.id   AF-A0A556PTQ5-F1
#
_cell.length_a   1.000
_cell.length_b   1.000
_cell.length_c   1.000
_cell.angle_alpha   90.00
_cell.angle_beta   90.00
_cell.angle_gamma   90.00
#
_symmetry.space_group_name_H-M   'P 1'
#
loop_
_entity.id
_entity.type
_entity.pdbx_description
1 polymer ?
#
loop_
_entity_poly.entity_id
_entity_poly.type
_entity_poly.pdbx_seq_one_letter_code
_entity_poly.pdbx_strand_id
1 'polypeptide(L)'
;MERISWDQYFMSQSHLLALRSTCERLSVGATIVREKRVIAGGYNGSVSGGDHCIEVGCKVVEGHCVRTIHAEINAILQCAKFGVPTEGAEIYVTHFPCLNCCKTIIQSGIRKIYYAEDYRNHPYAIELLEAAGVEYEKVELDYLHIDTGIKEKITLMTKLIQELEAQGVEEEKLRHYREQINDLFMHVE
;
A
#
# COMPACT_ATOMS: atom_id res chain seq x y z
N MET A 1 -6.31 18.26 16.07
CA MET A 1 -5.69 17.51 14.97
C MET A 1 -5.09 16.29 15.62
N GLU A 2 -5.65 15.11 15.35
CA GLU A 2 -5.13 13.87 15.91
C GLU A 2 -3.89 13.47 15.11
N ARG A 3 -2.83 13.06 15.81
CA ARG A 3 -1.57 12.70 15.19
C ARG A 3 -1.69 11.26 14.72
N ILE A 4 -1.48 11.03 13.42
CA ILE A 4 -1.46 9.68 12.84
C ILE A 4 -0.41 8.81 13.52
N SER A 5 -0.69 7.51 13.64
CA SER A 5 0.27 6.54 14.16
C SER A 5 1.47 6.41 13.22
N TRP A 6 2.56 5.82 13.72
CA TRP A 6 3.73 5.54 12.88
C TRP A 6 3.39 4.59 11.75
N ASP A 7 2.60 3.55 12.03
CA ASP A 7 2.26 2.54 11.04
C ASP A 7 1.40 3.15 9.93
N GLN A 8 0.41 3.99 10.29
CA GLN A 8 -0.37 4.74 9.31
C GLN A 8 0.51 5.70 8.49
N TYR A 9 1.47 6.39 9.11
CA TYR A 9 2.39 7.28 8.39
C TYR A 9 3.27 6.54 7.37
N PHE A 10 3.84 5.39 7.74
CA PHE A 10 4.70 4.63 6.83
C PHE A 10 3.90 3.87 5.78
N MET A 11 2.72 3.34 6.14
CA MET A 11 1.83 2.72 5.17
C MET A 11 1.30 3.74 4.16
N SER A 12 0.95 4.95 4.60
CA SER A 12 0.59 6.08 3.71
C SER A 12 1.69 6.37 2.68
N GLN A 13 2.95 6.34 3.10
CA GLN A 13 4.08 6.55 2.18
C GLN A 13 4.21 5.41 1.16
N SER A 14 4.00 4.17 1.57
CA SER A 14 3.97 3.03 0.64
C SER A 14 2.83 3.15 -0.37
N HIS A 15 1.63 3.57 0.05
CA HIS A 15 0.53 3.84 -0.89
C HIS A 15 0.84 5.02 -1.82
N LEU A 16 1.47 6.09 -1.33
CA LEU A 16 1.93 7.21 -2.17
C LEU A 16 2.94 6.75 -3.23
N LEU A 17 3.90 5.89 -2.86
CA LEU A 17 4.85 5.30 -3.80
C LEU A 17 4.15 4.43 -4.84
N ALA A 18 3.14 3.65 -4.44
CA ALA A 18 2.37 2.79 -5.34
C ALA A 18 1.69 3.59 -6.48
N LEU A 19 1.36 4.87 -6.27
CA LEU A 19 0.81 5.76 -7.31
C LEU A 19 1.78 6.00 -8.48
N ARG A 20 3.08 5.68 -8.32
CA ARG A 20 4.09 5.73 -9.39
C ARG A 20 4.29 4.40 -10.10
N SER A 21 3.60 3.33 -9.69
CA SER A 21 3.64 2.04 -10.37
C SER A 21 3.34 2.20 -11.85
N THR A 22 4.07 1.46 -12.67
CA THR A 22 3.82 1.40 -14.11
C THR A 22 3.28 0.05 -14.54
N CYS A 23 2.77 -0.77 -13.62
CA CYS A 23 2.13 -2.06 -13.89
C CYS A 23 0.62 -1.92 -13.80
N GLU A 24 -0.10 -2.30 -14.86
CA GLU A 24 -1.57 -2.19 -14.91
C GLU A 24 -2.27 -3.30 -14.11
N ARG A 25 -1.55 -4.37 -13.74
CA ARG A 25 -2.12 -5.53 -13.03
C ARG A 25 -2.23 -5.32 -11.53
N LEU A 26 -1.27 -4.61 -10.95
CA LEU A 26 -1.17 -4.37 -9.52
C LEU A 26 -0.23 -3.20 -9.27
N SER A 27 -0.64 -2.26 -8.43
CA SER A 27 0.17 -1.12 -8.01
C SER A 27 0.66 -1.34 -6.59
N VAL A 28 1.96 -1.62 -6.47
CA VAL A 28 2.62 -1.93 -5.20
C VAL A 28 3.62 -0.85 -4.89
N GLY A 29 3.63 -0.42 -3.62
CA GLY A 29 4.66 0.45 -3.08
C GLY A 29 5.22 -0.15 -1.79
N ALA A 30 6.49 0.16 -1.51
CA ALA A 30 7.20 -0.32 -0.35
C ALA A 30 8.09 0.78 0.24
N THR A 31 8.14 0.88 1.56
CA THR A 31 8.94 1.85 2.31
C THR A 31 9.77 1.10 3.34
N ILE A 32 11.10 1.26 3.31
CA ILE A 32 11.99 0.70 4.32
C ILE A 32 12.27 1.76 5.38
N VAL A 33 12.10 1.37 6.63
CA VAL A 33 12.19 2.23 7.81
C VAL A 33 13.22 1.66 8.78
N ARG A 34 14.03 2.53 9.37
CA ARG A 34 14.86 2.20 10.52
C ARG A 34 14.78 3.30 11.56
N GLU A 35 14.54 2.94 12.82
CA GLU A 35 14.40 3.91 13.92
C GLU A 35 13.42 5.05 13.59
N LYS A 36 12.24 4.69 13.03
CA LYS A 36 11.19 5.64 12.62
C LYS A 36 11.64 6.67 11.58
N ARG A 37 12.67 6.34 10.79
CA ARG A 37 13.14 7.15 9.65
C ARG A 37 13.08 6.32 8.39
N VAL A 38 12.54 6.90 7.32
CA VAL A 38 12.57 6.28 6.00
C VAL A 38 13.99 6.28 5.48
N ILE A 39 14.46 5.12 5.02
CA ILE A 39 15.80 4.95 4.45
C ILE A 39 15.77 4.61 2.96
N ALA A 40 14.68 4.02 2.47
CA ALA A 40 14.45 3.76 1.06
C ALA A 40 12.96 3.58 0.74
N GLY A 41 12.62 3.70 -0.54
CA GLY A 41 11.28 3.47 -1.06
C GLY A 41 11.32 2.83 -2.44
N GLY A 42 10.29 2.08 -2.78
CA GLY A 42 10.17 1.43 -4.07
C GLY A 42 8.72 1.33 -4.51
N TYR A 43 8.52 1.22 -5.81
CA TYR A 43 7.25 0.84 -6.42
C TYR A 43 7.53 -0.17 -7.52
N ASN A 44 6.55 -0.98 -7.90
CA ASN A 44 6.77 -1.95 -8.96
C ASN A 44 6.79 -1.26 -10.34
N GLY A 45 7.85 -1.51 -11.10
CA GLY A 45 8.10 -0.83 -12.38
C GLY A 45 9.21 -1.50 -13.16
N SER A 46 9.29 -1.19 -14.45
CA SER A 46 10.35 -1.70 -15.32
C SER A 46 11.74 -1.28 -14.85
N VAL A 47 12.75 -2.03 -15.28
CA VAL A 47 14.15 -1.61 -15.14
C VAL A 47 14.33 -0.21 -15.73
N SER A 48 15.12 0.64 -15.07
CA SER A 48 15.35 2.02 -15.51
C SER A 48 15.82 2.08 -16.97
N GLY A 49 15.14 2.87 -17.80
CA GLY A 49 15.43 3.03 -19.22
C GLY A 49 14.84 1.96 -20.14
N GLY A 50 14.09 0.98 -19.61
CA GLY A 50 13.32 0.03 -20.41
C GLY A 50 11.84 0.42 -20.54
N ASP A 51 11.12 -0.25 -21.44
CA ASP A 51 9.69 0.05 -21.67
C ASP A 51 8.83 -0.23 -20.44
N HIS A 52 7.84 0.63 -20.18
CA HIS A 52 6.88 0.47 -19.09
C HIS A 52 5.63 -0.33 -19.50
N CYS A 53 4.97 -1.03 -18.57
CA CYS A 53 3.74 -1.78 -18.93
C CYS A 53 2.63 -0.85 -19.43
N ILE A 54 2.54 0.37 -18.89
CA ILE A 54 1.58 1.39 -19.36
C ILE A 54 1.84 1.87 -20.80
N GLU A 55 3.01 1.58 -21.37
CA GLU A 55 3.38 1.97 -22.74
C GLU A 55 3.22 0.81 -23.73
N VAL A 56 3.67 -0.39 -23.34
CA VAL A 56 3.79 -1.55 -24.24
C VAL A 56 3.06 -2.80 -23.76
N GLY A 57 2.28 -2.68 -22.69
CA GLY A 57 1.60 -3.78 -22.03
C GLY A 57 2.48 -4.60 -21.09
N CYS A 58 1.81 -5.35 -20.21
CA CYS A 58 2.47 -6.30 -19.30
C CYS A 58 3.11 -7.46 -20.08
N LYS A 59 4.36 -7.81 -19.74
CA LYS A 59 4.99 -9.04 -20.23
C LYS A 59 4.65 -10.18 -19.28
N VAL A 60 3.68 -11.01 -19.65
CA VAL A 60 3.17 -12.07 -18.77
C VAL A 60 3.78 -13.42 -19.13
N VAL A 61 4.33 -14.12 -18.13
CA VAL A 61 4.83 -15.49 -18.22
C VAL A 61 4.22 -16.25 -17.04
N GLU A 62 3.58 -17.39 -17.30
CA GLU A 62 2.94 -18.24 -16.28
C GLU A 62 1.97 -17.47 -15.36
N GLY A 63 1.26 -16.47 -15.91
CA GLY A 63 0.30 -15.65 -15.16
C GLY A 63 0.93 -14.51 -14.32
N HIS A 64 2.25 -14.36 -14.33
CA HIS A 64 2.99 -13.31 -13.63
C HIS A 64 3.58 -12.28 -14.60
N CYS A 65 3.52 -10.99 -14.24
CA CYS A 65 4.21 -9.96 -15.01
C CYS A 65 5.71 -10.02 -14.68
N VAL A 66 6.54 -10.32 -15.68
CA VAL A 66 8.01 -10.42 -15.52
C VAL A 66 8.74 -9.16 -15.95
N ARG A 67 8.02 -8.14 -16.42
CA ARG A 67 8.61 -6.86 -16.86
C ARG A 67 9.09 -6.02 -15.67
N THR A 68 8.34 -6.08 -14.58
CA THR A 68 8.54 -5.19 -13.44
C THR A 68 9.44 -5.80 -12.39
N ILE A 69 10.36 -5.01 -11.87
CA ILE A 69 10.94 -5.24 -10.55
C ILE A 69 9.86 -4.89 -9.53
N HIS A 70 9.70 -5.74 -8.52
CA HIS A 70 8.72 -5.54 -7.45
C HIS A 70 9.11 -4.38 -6.53
N ALA A 71 8.13 -3.82 -5.80
CA ALA A 71 8.35 -2.62 -4.98
C ALA A 71 9.36 -2.87 -3.85
N GLU A 72 9.24 -4.01 -3.18
CA GLU A 72 10.10 -4.48 -2.09
C GLU A 72 11.55 -4.61 -2.58
N ILE A 73 11.72 -5.19 -3.77
CA ILE A 73 13.02 -5.36 -4.40
C ILE A 73 13.61 -4.00 -4.79
N ASN A 74 12.81 -3.10 -5.39
CA ASN A 74 13.28 -1.75 -5.72
C ASN A 74 13.72 -0.97 -4.49
N ALA A 75 13.02 -1.09 -3.35
CA ALA A 75 13.42 -0.45 -2.10
C ALA A 75 14.76 -1.00 -1.57
N ILE A 76 14.95 -2.34 -1.60
CA ILE A 76 16.21 -2.98 -1.19
C ILE A 76 17.36 -2.61 -2.17
N LEU A 77 17.09 -2.60 -3.46
CA LEU A 77 18.07 -2.21 -4.49
C LEU A 77 18.48 -0.73 -4.33
N GLN A 78 17.58 0.15 -3.90
CA GLN A 78 17.92 1.53 -3.58
C GLN A 78 18.95 1.58 -2.43
N CYS A 79 18.71 0.83 -1.36
CA CYS A 79 19.65 0.69 -0.24
C CYS A 79 21.02 0.19 -0.73
N ALA A 80 21.04 -0.89 -1.53
CA ALA A 80 22.27 -1.44 -2.09
C ALA A 80 23.02 -0.44 -2.98
N LYS A 81 22.29 0.28 -3.84
CA LYS A 81 22.86 1.29 -4.76
C LYS A 81 23.51 2.47 -4.03
N PHE A 82 22.94 2.88 -2.90
CA PHE A 82 23.43 4.03 -2.13
C PHE A 82 24.28 3.64 -0.91
N GLY A 83 24.56 2.35 -0.70
CA GLY A 83 25.38 1.89 0.42
C GLY A 83 24.69 2.06 1.78
N VAL A 84 23.36 1.99 1.82
CA VAL A 84 22.59 2.08 3.06
C VAL A 84 22.28 0.66 3.56
N PRO A 85 22.71 0.27 4.76
CA PRO A 85 22.44 -1.07 5.28
C PRO A 85 20.95 -1.25 5.60
N THR A 86 20.39 -2.41 5.25
CA THR A 86 19.02 -2.84 5.58
C THR A 86 18.93 -3.66 6.87
N GLU A 87 20.09 -4.04 7.45
CA GLU A 87 20.16 -4.79 8.70
C GLU A 87 19.36 -4.11 9.83
N GLY A 88 18.48 -4.89 10.46
CA GLY A 88 17.59 -4.42 11.52
C GLY A 88 16.58 -3.36 11.07
N ALA A 89 16.29 -3.24 9.78
CA ALA A 89 15.22 -2.38 9.29
C ALA A 89 13.85 -3.10 9.31
N GLU A 90 12.80 -2.34 9.06
CA GLU A 90 11.41 -2.77 8.92
C GLU A 90 10.91 -2.32 7.54
N ILE A 91 9.98 -3.04 6.93
CA ILE A 91 9.42 -2.69 5.62
C ILE A 91 7.90 -2.61 5.68
N TYR A 92 7.34 -1.53 5.13
CA TYR A 92 5.90 -1.34 4.93
C TYR A 92 5.60 -1.53 3.46
N VAL A 93 4.66 -2.40 3.11
CA VAL A 93 4.32 -2.72 1.72
C VAL A 93 2.80 -2.70 1.52
N THR A 94 2.31 -2.24 0.37
CA THR A 94 0.85 -2.17 0.17
C THR A 94 0.19 -3.54 0.02
N HIS A 95 0.94 -4.57 -0.36
CA HIS A 95 0.45 -5.93 -0.58
C HIS A 95 1.43 -6.95 0.02
N PHE A 96 0.93 -8.08 0.51
CA PHE A 96 1.77 -9.14 1.06
C PHE A 96 2.86 -9.56 0.05
N PRO A 97 4.15 -9.61 0.44
CA PRO A 97 5.22 -9.88 -0.51
C PRO A 97 5.14 -11.26 -1.13
N CYS A 98 5.49 -11.38 -2.40
CA CYS A 98 5.59 -12.70 -3.04
C CYS A 98 6.74 -13.52 -2.45
N LEU A 99 6.76 -14.84 -2.70
CA LEU A 99 7.79 -15.75 -2.19
C LEU A 99 9.23 -15.25 -2.42
N ASN A 100 9.53 -14.71 -3.61
CA ASN A 100 10.87 -14.20 -3.92
C ASN A 100 11.18 -12.92 -3.15
N CYS A 101 10.19 -12.06 -2.92
CA CYS A 101 10.37 -10.85 -2.13
C CYS A 101 10.57 -11.21 -0.65
N CYS A 102 9.81 -12.15 -0.08
CA CYS A 102 10.05 -12.64 1.29
C CYS A 102 11.47 -13.18 1.47
N LYS A 103 11.93 -14.05 0.56
CA LYS A 103 13.32 -14.56 0.60
C LYS A 103 14.35 -13.44 0.57
N THR A 104 14.13 -12.42 -0.26
CA THR A 104 15.03 -11.27 -0.37
C THR A 104 15.01 -10.41 0.90
N ILE A 105 13.82 -10.15 1.45
CA ILE A 105 13.63 -9.41 2.70
C ILE A 105 14.38 -10.09 3.84
N ILE A 106 14.16 -11.40 4.03
CA ILE A 106 14.86 -12.22 5.03
C ILE A 106 16.38 -12.10 4.85
N GLN A 107 16.89 -12.33 3.65
CA GLN A 107 18.33 -12.34 3.39
C GLN A 107 18.98 -10.94 3.49
N SER A 108 18.17 -9.87 3.41
CA SER A 108 18.62 -8.49 3.56
C SER A 108 18.72 -8.01 5.02
N GLY A 109 18.35 -8.84 6.00
CA GLY A 109 18.41 -8.49 7.42
C GLY A 109 17.26 -7.60 7.91
N ILE A 110 16.18 -7.48 7.14
CA ILE A 110 14.95 -6.82 7.58
C ILE A 110 14.21 -7.74 8.56
N ARG A 111 13.82 -7.20 9.71
CA ARG A 111 13.26 -8.00 10.83
C ARG A 111 11.74 -8.03 10.89
N LYS A 112 11.06 -7.09 10.22
CA LYS A 112 9.59 -6.98 10.29
C LYS A 112 8.99 -6.44 8.99
N ILE A 113 7.86 -7.03 8.60
CA ILE A 113 7.05 -6.67 7.43
C ILE A 113 5.69 -6.17 7.92
N TYR A 114 5.29 -4.98 7.51
CA TYR A 114 3.93 -4.49 7.65
C TYR A 114 3.28 -4.47 6.28
N TYR A 115 2.09 -5.03 6.12
CA TYR A 115 1.40 -5.09 4.83
C TYR A 115 -0.07 -4.65 4.91
N ALA A 116 -0.58 -3.94 3.89
CA ALA A 116 -1.97 -3.48 3.91
C ALA A 116 -2.94 -4.55 3.40
N GLU A 117 -2.65 -5.17 2.26
CA GLU A 117 -3.56 -6.12 1.62
C GLU A 117 -2.96 -7.52 1.49
N ASP A 118 -3.78 -8.56 1.68
CA ASP A 118 -3.37 -9.92 1.35
C ASP A 118 -3.21 -10.08 -0.17
N TYR A 119 -2.18 -10.79 -0.59
CA TYR A 119 -1.90 -11.01 -2.01
C TYR A 119 -1.41 -12.43 -2.27
N ARG A 120 -2.35 -13.37 -2.35
CA ARG A 120 -2.09 -14.80 -2.62
C ARG A 120 -0.93 -15.32 -1.76
N ASN A 121 -1.01 -15.07 -0.45
CA ASN A 121 0.08 -15.32 0.48
C ASN A 121 0.55 -16.78 0.35
N HIS A 122 1.78 -16.95 -0.13
CA HIS A 122 2.30 -18.27 -0.45
C HIS A 122 2.64 -19.00 0.86
N PRO A 123 2.13 -20.22 1.13
CA PRO A 123 2.37 -20.91 2.41
C PRO A 123 3.86 -21.06 2.75
N TYR A 124 4.68 -21.42 1.77
CA TYR A 124 6.14 -21.49 1.95
C TYR A 124 6.81 -20.15 2.27
N ALA A 125 6.22 -19.01 1.86
CA ALA A 125 6.75 -17.70 2.24
C ALA A 125 6.55 -17.44 3.74
N ILE A 126 5.39 -17.83 4.28
CA ILE A 126 5.09 -17.75 5.72
C ILE A 126 6.04 -18.64 6.52
N GLU A 127 6.19 -19.91 6.11
CA GLU A 127 7.12 -20.86 6.74
C GLU A 127 8.55 -20.29 6.82
N LEU A 128 9.03 -19.67 5.74
CA LEU A 128 10.36 -19.04 5.71
C LEU A 128 10.47 -17.83 6.64
N LEU A 129 9.43 -16.99 6.72
CA LEU A 129 9.41 -15.84 7.62
C LEU A 129 9.45 -16.29 9.08
N GLU A 130 8.63 -17.27 9.44
CA GLU A 130 8.60 -17.87 10.78
C GLU A 130 9.94 -18.53 11.14
N ALA A 131 10.51 -19.33 10.24
CA ALA A 131 11.80 -20.00 10.45
C ALA A 131 12.96 -19.00 10.60
N ALA A 132 12.90 -17.85 9.93
CA ALA A 132 13.90 -16.79 10.01
C ALA A 132 13.67 -15.84 11.20
N GLY A 133 12.54 -15.94 11.91
CA GLY A 133 12.17 -15.00 12.97
C GLY A 133 11.85 -13.60 12.46
N VAL A 134 11.39 -13.47 11.21
CA VAL A 134 10.93 -12.19 10.64
C VAL A 134 9.44 -12.04 10.90
N GLU A 135 9.09 -11.04 11.70
CA GLU A 135 7.69 -10.74 12.02
C GLU A 135 6.95 -10.20 10.79
N TYR A 136 5.65 -10.49 10.69
CA TYR A 136 4.80 -9.88 9.69
C TYR A 136 3.43 -9.53 10.30
N GLU A 137 2.92 -8.36 9.96
CA GLU A 137 1.70 -7.81 10.56
C GLU A 137 0.87 -7.09 9.49
N LYS A 138 -0.44 -7.33 9.49
CA LYS A 138 -1.37 -6.61 8.60
C LYS A 138 -1.69 -5.24 9.22
N VAL A 139 -1.47 -4.17 8.47
CA VAL A 139 -1.80 -2.79 8.84
C VAL A 139 -2.55 -2.16 7.68
N GLU A 140 -3.88 -2.18 7.78
CA GLU A 140 -4.75 -1.56 6.78
C GLU A 140 -4.59 -0.03 6.83
N LEU A 141 -4.61 0.61 5.66
CA LEU A 141 -4.48 2.05 5.56
C LEU A 141 -5.82 2.71 5.88
N ASP A 142 -5.83 3.53 6.92
CA ASP A 142 -6.96 4.39 7.23
C ASP A 142 -6.82 5.72 6.48
N TYR A 143 -7.58 5.86 5.39
CA TYR A 143 -7.58 7.05 4.55
C TYR A 143 -8.16 8.30 5.24
N LEU A 144 -8.96 8.15 6.30
CA LEU A 144 -9.53 9.27 7.07
C LEU A 144 -8.42 10.13 7.68
N HIS A 145 -7.30 9.50 8.04
CA HIS A 145 -6.15 10.15 8.64
C HIS A 145 -5.27 10.91 7.65
N ILE A 146 -5.43 10.68 6.35
CA ILE A 146 -4.61 11.27 5.27
C ILE A 146 -5.35 12.42 4.59
N ASP A 147 -6.67 12.30 4.46
CA ASP A 147 -7.50 13.32 3.80
C ASP A 147 -7.67 14.56 4.69
N THR A 148 -6.83 15.56 4.44
CA THR A 148 -6.86 16.84 5.17
C THR A 148 -8.18 17.60 5.10
N GLY A 149 -9.06 17.28 4.13
CA GLY A 149 -10.37 17.90 3.97
C GLY A 149 -11.54 17.00 4.35
N ILE A 150 -11.30 15.86 5.02
CA ILE A 150 -12.34 14.86 5.30
C ILE A 150 -13.50 15.45 6.11
N LYS A 151 -13.21 16.33 7.07
CA LYS A 151 -14.24 16.94 7.93
C LYS A 151 -15.14 17.87 7.14
N GLU A 152 -14.56 18.68 6.27
CA GLU A 152 -15.27 19.59 5.37
C GLU A 152 -16.11 18.80 4.37
N LYS A 153 -15.58 17.69 3.83
CA LYS A 153 -16.32 16.78 2.94
C LYS A 153 -17.52 16.16 3.65
N ILE A 154 -17.31 15.55 4.83
CA ILE A 154 -18.40 14.94 5.62
C ILE A 154 -19.46 15.99 5.95
N THR A 155 -19.03 17.18 6.42
CA THR A 155 -19.95 18.28 6.74
C THR A 155 -20.78 18.71 5.53
N LEU A 156 -20.15 18.84 4.35
CA LEU A 156 -20.85 19.21 3.11
C LEU A 156 -21.82 18.10 2.69
N MET A 157 -21.40 16.83 2.74
CA MET A 157 -22.25 15.68 2.40
C MET A 157 -23.47 15.58 3.30
N THR A 158 -23.31 15.74 4.62
CA THR A 158 -24.42 15.74 5.57
C THR A 158 -25.41 16.88 5.27
N LYS A 159 -24.91 18.09 4.96
CA LYS A 159 -25.77 19.22 4.57
C LYS A 159 -26.55 18.94 3.28
N LEU A 160 -25.90 18.39 2.26
CA LEU A 160 -26.56 18.06 0.99
C LEU A 160 -27.66 17.02 1.18
N ILE A 161 -27.43 15.97 1.99
CA ILE A 161 -28.46 14.97 2.30
C ILE A 161 -29.65 15.61 3.03
N GLN A 162 -29.40 16.50 4.00
CA GLN A 162 -30.46 17.23 4.71
C GLN A 162 -31.27 18.15 3.78
N GLU A 163 -30.61 18.82 2.84
CA GLU A 163 -31.30 19.66 1.85
C GLU A 163 -32.16 18.83 0.89
N LEU A 164 -31.69 17.65 0.47
CA LEU A 164 -32.47 16.73 -0.37
C LEU A 164 -33.70 16.18 0.38
N GLU A 165 -33.54 15.85 1.66
CA GLU A 165 -34.63 15.42 2.54
C GLU A 165 -35.69 16.53 2.69
N ALA A 166 -35.27 17.78 2.87
CA ALA A 166 -36.16 18.93 2.94
C ALA A 166 -36.92 19.22 1.63
N GLN A 167 -36.39 18.79 0.48
CA GLN A 167 -37.06 18.89 -0.82
C GLN A 167 -38.03 17.73 -1.10
N GLY A 168 -38.20 16.80 -0.16
CA GLY A 168 -39.13 15.68 -0.29
C GLY A 168 -38.66 14.59 -1.26
N VAL A 169 -37.34 14.43 -1.43
CA VAL A 169 -36.79 13.29 -2.17
C VAL A 169 -37.19 11.98 -1.49
N GLU A 170 -37.48 10.94 -2.29
CA GLU A 170 -37.90 9.63 -1.80
C GLU A 170 -36.86 9.02 -0.83
N GLU A 171 -37.33 8.45 0.29
CA GLU A 171 -36.47 7.90 1.35
C GLU A 171 -35.56 6.78 0.85
N GLU A 172 -36.02 5.96 -0.10
CA GLU A 172 -35.21 4.90 -0.71
C GLU A 172 -33.98 5.46 -1.44
N LYS A 173 -34.15 6.60 -2.12
CA LYS A 173 -33.07 7.28 -2.84
C LYS A 173 -32.10 7.96 -1.87
N LEU A 174 -32.61 8.55 -0.79
CA LEU A 174 -31.77 9.12 0.28
C LEU A 174 -30.94 8.04 0.98
N ARG A 175 -31.54 6.88 1.24
CA ARG A 175 -30.84 5.72 1.81
C ARG A 175 -29.71 5.26 0.89
N HIS A 176 -29.97 5.16 -0.42
CA HIS A 176 -28.96 4.80 -1.39
C HIS A 176 -27.78 5.79 -1.41
N TYR A 177 -28.04 7.10 -1.33
CA TYR A 177 -26.96 8.08 -1.23
C TYR A 177 -26.19 7.99 0.08
N ARG A 178 -26.85 7.71 1.22
CA ARG A 178 -26.16 7.49 2.50
C ARG A 178 -25.25 6.26 2.45
N GLU A 179 -25.70 5.15 1.85
CA GLU A 179 -24.89 3.96 1.62
C GLU A 179 -23.66 4.28 0.75
N GLN A 180 -23.86 4.95 -0.40
CA GLN A 180 -22.74 5.37 -1.26
C GLN A 180 -21.74 6.30 -0.56
N ILE A 181 -22.21 7.22 0.28
CA ILE A 181 -21.34 8.13 1.03
C ILE A 181 -20.49 7.34 2.03
N ASN A 182 -21.10 6.39 2.75
CA ASN A 182 -20.37 5.55 3.69
C ASN A 182 -19.30 4.73 2.97
N ASP A 183 -19.65 4.15 1.83
CA ASP A 183 -18.73 3.34 1.04
C ASP A 183 -17.57 4.17 0.44
N LEU A 184 -17.84 5.37 -0.05
CA LEU A 184 -16.81 6.17 -0.71
C LEU A 184 -15.92 6.96 0.25
N PHE A 185 -16.42 7.30 1.44
CA PHE A 185 -15.78 8.31 2.29
C PHE A 185 -15.60 7.90 3.75
N MET A 186 -16.21 6.82 4.22
CA MET A 186 -16.17 6.43 5.65
C MET A 186 -15.79 4.97 5.90
N HIS A 187 -15.15 4.28 4.95
CA HIS A 187 -14.62 2.94 5.19
C HIS A 187 -13.46 2.95 6.19
N VAL A 188 -13.80 2.91 7.48
CA VAL A 188 -13.18 2.08 8.53
C VAL A 188 -14.34 1.68 9.45
N GLU A 189 -14.61 0.37 9.55
CA GLU A 189 -15.57 -0.18 10.53
C GLU A 189 -15.11 0.06 11.98
#